data_AF-A0A6A4NQJ1-F1
#
_entry.id   AF-A0A6A4NQJ1-F1
#
_cell.length_a   1.000
_cell.length_b   1.000
_cell.length_c   1.000
_cell.angle_alpha   90.00
_cell.angle_beta   90.00
_cell.angle_gamma   90.00
#
_symmetry.space_group_name_H-M   'P 1'
#
loop_
_entity.id
_entity.type
_entity.pdbx_description
1 polymer ?
#
loop_
_entity_poly.entity_id
_entity_poly.type
_entity_poly.pdbx_seq_one_letter_code
_entity_poly.pdbx_strand_id
1 'polypeptide(L)'
;MEVTPKTLADVKGGTLISYEGRVQLLEIAQVPDEHVNEFKSIEKFKIFNTNNLWVNLNAVKRLVEADALKMEIIPNPKEVDGVKVLQLETAAGAAIRFFDKAIGINVPRSRFLPVKATSDLLLVQSDLYTLQDGFVARNSARANPENPSIELGPEFKKVSNFLSRFKSIPSIIGLDSLKVAGDAWFGASITLKGKVSIVAKPGAKLEIPDGAVIADKEINEPGDL
;
A
#
# COMPACT_ATOMS: atom_id res chain seq x y z
N MET A 1 19.60 -1.28 -1.19
CA MET A 1 18.13 -1.15 -1.28
C MET A 1 17.54 -1.64 0.03
N GLU A 2 16.75 -0.83 0.73
CA GLU A 2 16.03 -1.35 1.89
C GLU A 2 14.87 -2.24 1.41
N VAL A 3 14.78 -3.44 1.99
CA VAL A 3 13.66 -4.38 1.81
C VAL A 3 12.98 -4.61 3.15
N THR A 4 11.72 -4.99 3.15
CA THR A 4 10.96 -5.35 4.37
C THR A 4 10.35 -6.74 4.20
N PRO A 5 10.01 -7.46 5.29
CA PRO A 5 9.25 -8.71 5.18
C PRO A 5 7.93 -8.48 4.44
N LYS A 6 7.65 -9.36 3.48
CA LYS A 6 6.44 -9.33 2.65
C LYS A 6 5.24 -9.81 3.48
N THR A 7 4.13 -9.10 3.36
CA THR A 7 2.83 -9.44 3.97
C THR A 7 1.81 -9.82 2.90
N LEU A 8 0.66 -10.33 3.32
CA LEU A 8 -0.46 -10.62 2.40
C LEU A 8 -1.00 -9.37 1.68
N ALA A 9 -0.73 -8.16 2.21
CA ALA A 9 -1.10 -6.91 1.56
C ALA A 9 -0.13 -6.52 0.43
N ASP A 10 1.11 -7.05 0.43
CA ASP A 10 2.17 -6.69 -0.51
C ASP A 10 2.09 -7.53 -1.80
N VAL A 11 0.91 -7.54 -2.44
CA VAL A 11 0.64 -8.34 -3.65
C VAL A 11 1.19 -7.72 -4.93
N LYS A 12 1.50 -6.42 -4.92
CA LYS A 12 2.00 -5.65 -6.07
C LYS A 12 3.33 -4.96 -5.72
N GLY A 13 4.36 -5.28 -6.49
CA GLY A 13 5.71 -4.71 -6.40
C GLY A 13 6.79 -5.77 -6.47
N GLY A 14 8.05 -5.34 -6.42
CA GLY A 14 9.19 -6.19 -6.69
C GLY A 14 9.84 -6.82 -5.46
N THR A 15 10.57 -7.91 -5.70
CA THR A 15 11.41 -8.60 -4.72
C THR A 15 12.85 -8.66 -5.20
N LEU A 16 13.80 -8.80 -4.27
CA LEU A 16 15.21 -9.00 -4.64
C LEU A 16 15.50 -10.49 -4.79
N ILE A 17 16.17 -10.83 -5.88
CA ILE A 17 16.62 -12.20 -6.19
C ILE A 17 18.12 -12.22 -6.50
N SER A 18 18.71 -13.41 -6.44
CA SER A 18 20.03 -13.69 -7.03
C SER A 18 19.80 -14.29 -8.42
N TYR A 19 20.37 -13.66 -9.45
CA TYR A 19 20.25 -14.10 -10.83
C TYR A 19 21.58 -13.81 -11.56
N GLU A 20 22.13 -14.80 -12.27
CA GLU A 20 23.42 -14.69 -12.98
C GLU A 20 24.57 -14.12 -12.13
N GLY A 21 24.61 -14.48 -10.85
CA GLY A 21 25.64 -14.03 -9.90
C GLY A 21 25.50 -12.58 -9.44
N ARG A 22 24.39 -11.90 -9.77
CA ARG A 22 24.09 -10.53 -9.34
C ARG A 22 22.78 -10.45 -8.60
N VAL A 23 22.65 -9.43 -7.75
CA VAL A 23 21.36 -9.06 -7.17
C VAL A 23 20.54 -8.27 -8.19
N GLN A 24 19.27 -8.63 -8.36
CA GLN A 24 18.36 -7.95 -9.27
C GLN A 24 16.98 -7.78 -8.63
N LEU A 25 16.28 -6.71 -9.04
CA LEU A 25 14.87 -6.52 -8.74
C LEU A 25 14.04 -7.30 -9.76
N LEU A 26 13.21 -8.23 -9.26
CA LEU A 26 12.20 -8.92 -10.06
C LEU A 26 10.83 -8.29 -9.78
N GLU A 27 10.24 -7.69 -10.80
CA GLU A 27 8.89 -7.12 -10.76
C GLU A 27 7.86 -8.09 -11.36
N ILE A 28 6.59 -7.99 -10.93
CA ILE A 28 5.52 -8.87 -11.43
C ILE A 28 5.35 -8.80 -12.95
N ALA A 29 5.61 -7.64 -13.56
CA ALA A 29 5.52 -7.44 -15.01
C ALA A 29 6.57 -8.25 -15.80
N GLN A 30 7.60 -8.76 -15.14
CA GLN A 30 8.66 -9.59 -15.72
C GLN A 30 8.39 -11.10 -15.52
N VAL A 31 7.34 -11.45 -14.76
CA VAL A 31 7.02 -12.84 -14.41
C VAL A 31 5.99 -13.38 -15.40
N PRO A 32 6.26 -14.48 -16.12
CA PRO A 32 5.27 -15.15 -16.95
C PRO A 32 4.02 -15.56 -16.17
N ASP A 33 2.86 -15.54 -16.81
CA ASP A 33 1.55 -15.76 -16.17
C ASP A 33 1.49 -17.07 -15.36
N GLU A 34 2.10 -18.14 -15.88
CA GLU A 34 2.19 -19.46 -15.24
C GLU A 34 2.92 -19.45 -13.89
N HIS A 35 3.80 -18.47 -13.64
CA HIS A 35 4.59 -18.35 -12.41
C HIS A 35 4.12 -17.24 -11.47
N VAL A 36 3.07 -16.49 -11.84
CA VAL A 36 2.57 -15.36 -11.03
C VAL A 36 2.14 -15.79 -9.63
N ASN A 37 1.52 -16.96 -9.49
CA ASN A 37 1.08 -17.48 -8.19
C ASN A 37 2.27 -17.79 -7.27
N GLU A 38 3.36 -18.31 -7.84
CA GLU A 38 4.60 -18.55 -7.11
C GLU A 38 5.29 -17.25 -6.70
N PHE A 39 5.31 -16.25 -7.58
CA PHE A 39 5.84 -14.92 -7.27
C PHE A 39 5.06 -14.22 -6.14
N LYS A 40 3.74 -14.40 -6.11
CA LYS A 40 2.88 -13.88 -5.05
C LYS A 40 3.08 -14.60 -3.72
N SER A 41 3.58 -15.83 -3.72
CA SER A 41 3.82 -16.59 -2.49
C SER A 41 4.86 -15.92 -1.58
N ILE A 42 4.43 -15.62 -0.36
CA ILE A 42 5.29 -15.09 0.70
C ILE A 42 6.26 -16.14 1.24
N GLU A 43 6.03 -17.42 0.97
CA GLU A 43 6.93 -18.51 1.38
C GLU A 43 8.17 -18.58 0.48
N LYS A 44 7.98 -18.37 -0.84
CA LYS A 44 9.06 -18.35 -1.83
C LYS A 44 9.79 -17.00 -1.82
N PHE A 45 9.03 -15.90 -1.91
CA PHE A 45 9.59 -14.55 -1.95
C PHE A 45 9.21 -13.80 -0.68
N LYS A 46 10.12 -13.84 0.31
CA LYS A 46 9.88 -13.37 1.68
C LYS A 46 10.07 -11.87 1.88
N ILE A 47 10.69 -11.19 0.92
CA ILE A 47 11.09 -9.78 1.03
C ILE A 47 10.45 -8.93 -0.07
N PHE A 48 10.24 -7.65 0.23
CA PHE A 48 9.60 -6.70 -0.67
C PHE A 48 10.42 -5.40 -0.75
N ASN A 49 10.55 -4.82 -1.95
CA ASN A 49 11.25 -3.56 -2.15
C ASN A 49 10.47 -2.39 -1.54
N THR A 50 11.08 -1.67 -0.60
CA THR A 50 10.46 -0.47 0.02
C THR A 50 10.55 0.79 -0.85
N ASN A 51 11.40 0.75 -1.88
CA ASN A 51 11.84 1.89 -2.68
C ASN A 51 12.64 2.95 -1.90
N ASN A 52 13.10 2.65 -0.68
CA ASN A 52 14.12 3.43 0.02
C ASN A 52 15.50 3.00 -0.51
N LEU A 53 16.12 3.86 -1.33
CA LEU A 53 17.35 3.56 -2.06
C LEU A 53 18.49 4.47 -1.59
N TRP A 54 19.61 3.83 -1.25
CA TRP A 54 20.86 4.50 -0.91
C TRP A 54 21.87 4.19 -2.02
N VAL A 55 22.36 5.23 -2.71
CA VAL A 55 23.17 5.07 -3.93
C VAL A 55 24.40 5.96 -3.87
N ASN A 56 25.56 5.40 -4.20
CA ASN A 56 26.81 6.16 -4.28
C ASN A 56 26.84 7.04 -5.54
N LEU A 57 26.97 8.35 -5.36
CA LEU A 57 26.91 9.32 -6.47
C LEU A 57 28.05 9.18 -7.49
N ASN A 58 29.25 8.75 -7.08
CA ASN A 58 30.35 8.51 -8.02
C ASN A 58 30.04 7.30 -8.93
N ALA A 59 29.40 6.27 -8.38
CA ALA A 59 28.93 5.14 -9.19
C ALA A 59 27.81 5.55 -10.15
N VAL A 60 26.87 6.40 -9.71
CA VAL A 60 25.83 6.97 -10.59
C VAL A 60 26.46 7.72 -11.75
N LYS A 61 27.38 8.66 -11.47
CA LYS A 61 28.08 9.43 -12.50
C LYS A 61 28.74 8.51 -13.53
N ARG A 62 29.54 7.53 -13.08
CA ARG A 62 30.23 6.58 -13.95
C ARG A 62 29.27 5.79 -14.84
N LEU A 63 28.19 5.26 -14.27
CA LEU A 63 27.24 4.41 -15.01
C LEU A 63 26.39 5.21 -16.00
N VAL A 64 26.02 6.44 -15.66
CA VAL A 64 25.25 7.33 -16.54
C VAL A 64 26.12 7.86 -17.68
N GLU A 65 27.34 8.34 -17.40
CA GLU A 65 28.25 8.85 -18.43
C GLU A 65 28.67 7.76 -19.43
N ALA A 66 28.74 6.51 -18.99
CA ALA A 66 29.01 5.36 -19.84
C ALA A 66 27.77 4.77 -20.53
N ASP A 67 26.57 5.35 -20.35
CA ASP A 67 25.29 4.81 -20.84
C ASP A 67 25.09 3.31 -20.49
N ALA A 68 25.54 2.90 -19.29
CA ALA A 68 25.56 1.50 -18.87
C ALA A 68 24.23 1.02 -18.23
N LEU A 69 23.33 1.95 -17.92
CA LEU A 69 22.06 1.67 -17.24
C LEU A 69 20.98 1.20 -18.22
N LYS A 70 20.94 -0.11 -18.48
CA LYS A 70 19.97 -0.74 -19.40
C LYS A 70 18.82 -1.43 -18.64
N MET A 71 18.06 -0.68 -17.85
CA MET A 71 16.93 -1.23 -17.08
C MET A 71 15.86 -1.83 -18.01
N GLU A 72 15.10 -2.79 -17.48
CA GLU A 72 13.91 -3.32 -18.16
C GLU A 72 12.89 -2.21 -18.43
N ILE A 73 12.37 -2.20 -19.66
CA ILE A 73 11.29 -1.30 -20.05
C ILE A 73 9.98 -1.86 -19.50
N ILE A 74 9.23 -1.01 -18.81
CA ILE A 74 7.90 -1.30 -18.29
C ILE A 74 6.88 -0.64 -19.24
N PRO A 75 6.20 -1.41 -20.11
CA PRO A 75 5.08 -0.88 -20.87
C PRO A 75 3.88 -0.72 -19.95
N ASN A 76 3.36 0.50 -19.83
CA ASN A 76 2.17 0.81 -19.05
C ASN A 76 1.03 1.24 -20.00
N PRO A 77 0.16 0.30 -20.43
CA PRO A 77 -1.00 0.63 -21.26
C PRO A 77 -1.94 1.57 -20.51
N LYS A 78 -2.26 2.70 -21.13
CA LYS A 78 -3.19 3.68 -20.61
C LYS A 78 -4.19 4.11 -21.67
N GLU A 79 -5.25 4.76 -21.21
CA GLU A 79 -6.19 5.47 -22.05
C GLU A 79 -6.17 6.94 -21.63
N VAL A 80 -5.92 7.82 -22.59
CA VAL A 80 -5.92 9.28 -22.40
C VAL A 80 -6.89 9.86 -23.42
N ASP A 81 -7.93 10.53 -22.94
CA ASP A 81 -8.98 11.13 -23.78
C ASP A 81 -9.58 10.15 -24.81
N GLY A 82 -9.80 8.90 -24.41
CA GLY A 82 -10.35 7.84 -25.26
C GLY A 82 -9.35 7.17 -26.20
N VAL A 83 -8.08 7.60 -26.19
CA VAL A 83 -7.01 7.03 -27.03
C VAL A 83 -6.14 6.08 -26.22
N LYS A 84 -6.00 4.84 -26.71
CA LYS A 84 -5.07 3.86 -26.13
C LYS A 84 -3.63 4.29 -26.42
N VAL A 85 -2.83 4.42 -25.38
CA VAL A 85 -1.42 4.82 -25.44
C VAL A 85 -0.55 3.86 -24.64
N LEU A 86 0.74 3.80 -24.98
CA LEU A 86 1.75 3.12 -24.17
C LEU A 86 2.65 4.16 -23.51
N GLN A 87 2.67 4.16 -22.19
CA GLN A 87 3.66 4.91 -21.41
C GLN A 87 4.84 3.99 -21.12
N LEU A 88 6.03 4.33 -21.60
CA LEU A 88 7.24 3.56 -21.35
C LEU A 88 7.93 4.11 -20.10
N GLU A 89 8.15 3.23 -19.12
CA GLU A 89 8.73 3.58 -17.82
C GLU A 89 9.93 2.67 -17.52
N THR A 90 10.76 3.09 -16.57
CA THR A 90 11.76 2.23 -15.92
C THR A 90 11.67 2.41 -14.40
N ALA A 91 12.02 1.37 -13.65
CA ALA A 91 12.05 1.43 -12.19
C ALA A 91 13.47 1.74 -11.70
N ALA A 92 13.62 2.74 -10.82
CA ALA A 92 14.92 3.07 -10.23
C ALA A 92 15.56 1.87 -9.50
N GLY A 93 14.75 1.02 -8.85
CA GLY A 93 15.23 -0.19 -8.20
C GLY A 93 15.80 -1.24 -9.15
N ALA A 94 15.38 -1.28 -10.42
CA ALA A 94 15.92 -2.20 -11.42
C ALA A 94 17.39 -1.88 -11.77
N ALA A 95 17.83 -0.65 -11.49
CA ALA A 95 19.22 -0.25 -11.71
C ALA A 95 20.21 -1.03 -10.83
N ILE A 96 19.75 -1.67 -9.74
CA ILE A 96 20.59 -2.35 -8.74
C ILE A 96 21.59 -3.35 -9.36
N ARG A 97 21.22 -4.04 -10.45
CA ARG A 97 22.07 -5.03 -11.12
C ARG A 97 23.30 -4.45 -11.81
N PHE A 98 23.29 -3.15 -12.10
CA PHE A 98 24.40 -2.44 -12.76
C PHE A 98 25.44 -1.90 -11.77
N PHE A 99 25.13 -1.90 -10.48
CA PHE A 99 26.04 -1.44 -9.44
C PHE A 99 26.89 -2.60 -8.90
N ASP A 100 28.20 -2.38 -8.84
CA ASP A 100 29.10 -3.29 -8.13
C ASP A 100 28.82 -3.23 -6.63
N LYS A 101 28.94 -4.39 -5.95
CA LYS A 101 28.72 -4.53 -4.50
C LYS A 101 27.33 -4.08 -4.03
N ALA A 102 26.31 -4.21 -4.90
CA ALA A 102 24.94 -3.91 -4.54
C ALA A 102 24.39 -4.90 -3.51
N ILE A 103 23.61 -4.40 -2.55
CA ILE A 103 23.02 -5.20 -1.47
C ILE A 103 21.57 -4.81 -1.17
N GLY A 104 20.81 -5.78 -0.65
CA GLY A 104 19.57 -5.56 0.07
C GLY A 104 19.83 -5.49 1.58
N ILE A 105 19.09 -4.63 2.30
CA ILE A 105 19.11 -4.57 3.77
C ILE A 105 17.68 -4.77 4.25
N ASN A 106 17.45 -5.79 5.07
CA ASN A 106 16.13 -6.03 5.65
C ASN A 106 15.90 -5.07 6.82
N VAL A 107 14.88 -4.22 6.71
CA VAL A 107 14.54 -3.20 7.70
C VAL A 107 13.18 -3.48 8.34
N PRO A 108 12.92 -2.96 9.55
CA PRO A 108 11.58 -3.03 10.13
C PRO A 108 10.55 -2.31 9.26
N ARG A 109 9.32 -2.82 9.24
CA ARG A 109 8.20 -2.26 8.46
C ARG A 109 7.85 -0.82 8.82
N SER A 110 8.30 -0.32 9.98
CA SER A 110 8.16 1.09 10.38
C SER A 110 8.83 2.07 9.40
N ARG A 111 9.78 1.61 8.57
CA ARG A 111 10.38 2.41 7.48
C ARG A 111 9.62 2.35 6.15
N PHE A 112 8.54 1.59 6.10
CA PHE A 112 7.72 1.37 4.91
C PHE A 112 6.24 1.59 5.23
N LEU A 113 5.82 2.85 5.08
CA LEU A 113 4.44 3.30 5.26
C LEU A 113 3.92 3.95 3.96
N PRO A 114 3.69 3.16 2.90
CA PRO A 114 3.25 3.69 1.61
C PRO A 114 1.78 4.14 1.66
N VAL A 115 1.43 5.11 0.82
CA VAL A 115 0.04 5.49 0.54
C VAL A 115 -0.23 5.23 -0.94
N LYS A 116 -0.88 4.12 -1.27
CA LYS A 116 -1.20 3.69 -2.65
C LYS A 116 -2.68 3.81 -2.97
N ALA A 117 -3.54 3.66 -1.97
CA ALA A 117 -4.98 3.85 -2.04
C ALA A 117 -5.49 4.70 -0.88
N THR A 118 -6.75 5.10 -0.94
CA THR A 118 -7.41 5.85 0.15
C THR A 118 -7.59 5.03 1.41
N SER A 119 -7.56 3.70 1.34
CA SER A 119 -7.44 2.81 2.51
C SER A 119 -6.13 3.03 3.26
N ASP A 120 -5.01 3.20 2.54
CA ASP A 120 -3.72 3.52 3.17
C ASP A 120 -3.72 4.95 3.73
N LEU A 121 -4.41 5.88 3.06
CA LEU A 121 -4.59 7.24 3.55
C LEU A 121 -5.33 7.26 4.89
N LEU A 122 -6.38 6.43 5.02
CA LEU A 122 -7.11 6.27 6.27
C LEU A 122 -6.20 5.77 7.39
N LEU A 123 -5.32 4.80 7.11
CA LEU A 123 -4.35 4.31 8.09
C LEU A 123 -3.48 5.45 8.63
N VAL A 124 -2.82 6.22 7.75
CA VAL A 124 -1.86 7.26 8.17
C VAL A 124 -2.50 8.51 8.77
N GLN A 125 -3.78 8.77 8.48
CA GLN A 125 -4.54 9.88 9.08
C GLN A 125 -5.19 9.52 10.42
N SER A 126 -5.31 8.22 10.73
CA SER A 126 -5.96 7.74 11.95
C SER A 126 -5.08 7.83 13.20
N ASP A 127 -5.70 7.53 14.34
CA ASP A 127 -5.05 7.41 15.64
C ASP A 127 -4.13 6.18 15.79
N LEU A 128 -3.92 5.37 14.74
CA LEU A 128 -2.83 4.39 14.69
C LEU A 128 -1.45 5.06 14.70
N TYR A 129 -1.40 6.33 14.30
CA TYR A 129 -0.19 7.12 14.26
C TYR A 129 -0.40 8.46 14.97
N THR A 130 0.71 9.05 15.39
CA THR A 130 0.79 10.39 15.96
C THR A 130 1.80 11.19 15.14
N LEU A 131 1.69 12.51 15.18
CA LEU A 131 2.66 13.39 14.56
C LEU A 131 3.59 13.93 15.66
N GLN A 132 4.86 13.52 15.62
CA GLN A 132 5.88 13.96 16.56
C GLN A 132 7.04 14.57 15.79
N ASP A 133 7.26 15.88 15.94
CA ASP A 133 8.37 16.61 15.30
C ASP A 133 8.46 16.41 13.78
N GLY A 134 7.31 16.29 13.11
CA GLY A 134 7.21 16.05 11.66
C GLY A 134 7.30 14.57 11.24
N PHE A 135 7.49 13.66 12.19
CA PHE A 135 7.48 12.21 11.95
C PHE A 135 6.11 11.61 12.24
N VAL A 136 5.65 10.74 11.34
CA VAL A 136 4.50 9.86 11.56
C VAL A 136 4.96 8.71 12.45
N ALA A 137 4.75 8.84 13.76
CA ALA A 137 5.17 7.88 14.76
C ALA A 137 4.03 6.91 15.11
N ARG A 138 4.36 5.63 15.31
CA ARG A 138 3.37 4.63 15.73
C ARG A 138 2.79 5.01 17.09
N ASN A 139 1.47 5.02 17.22
CA ASN A 139 0.84 5.30 18.50
C ASN A 139 1.08 4.12 19.47
N SER A 140 1.69 4.39 20.62
CA SER A 140 2.00 3.38 21.64
C SER A 140 0.76 2.77 22.30
N ALA A 141 -0.41 3.42 22.18
CA ALA A 141 -1.67 2.86 22.67
C ALA A 141 -2.20 1.72 21.78
N ARG A 142 -1.65 1.52 20.58
CA ARG A 142 -1.97 0.36 19.73
C ARG A 142 -1.23 -0.88 20.26
N ALA A 143 -1.98 -1.83 20.83
CA ALA A 143 -1.43 -3.07 21.37
C ALA A 143 -0.87 -4.00 20.28
N ASN A 144 -1.57 -4.14 19.14
CA ASN A 144 -1.12 -4.96 18.02
C ASN A 144 -0.20 -4.15 17.09
N PRO A 145 1.10 -4.52 16.93
CA PRO A 145 2.02 -3.76 16.09
C PRO A 145 1.60 -3.72 14.61
N GLU A 146 0.78 -4.66 14.14
CA GLU A 146 0.30 -4.72 12.76
C GLU A 146 -0.82 -3.71 12.45
N ASN A 147 -0.89 -3.26 11.20
CA ASN A 147 -2.00 -2.46 10.70
C ASN A 147 -3.25 -3.32 10.51
N PRO A 148 -4.46 -2.78 10.75
CA PRO A 148 -5.67 -3.43 10.31
C PRO A 148 -5.73 -3.53 8.79
N SER A 149 -6.40 -4.56 8.30
CA SER A 149 -6.75 -4.65 6.88
C SER A 149 -7.90 -3.71 6.58
N ILE A 150 -7.76 -2.84 5.58
CA ILE A 150 -8.81 -1.89 5.18
C ILE A 150 -9.12 -2.05 3.70
N GLU A 151 -10.35 -2.41 3.40
CA GLU A 151 -10.90 -2.46 2.04
C GLU A 151 -12.00 -1.42 1.92
N LEU A 152 -11.78 -0.40 1.08
CA LEU A 152 -12.78 0.61 0.77
C LEU A 152 -13.26 0.44 -0.68
N GLY A 153 -14.57 0.49 -0.86
CA GLY A 153 -15.25 0.38 -2.15
C GLY A 153 -14.88 1.48 -3.14
N PRO A 154 -15.28 1.34 -4.41
CA PRO A 154 -14.96 2.27 -5.48
C PRO A 154 -15.42 3.72 -5.19
N GLU A 155 -16.46 3.89 -4.38
CA GLU A 155 -16.98 5.17 -3.92
C GLU A 155 -15.93 6.01 -3.18
N PHE A 156 -14.98 5.35 -2.52
CA PHE A 156 -13.89 5.96 -1.75
C PHE A 156 -12.58 6.08 -2.56
N LYS A 157 -12.54 5.62 -3.81
CA LYS A 157 -11.29 5.55 -4.60
C LYS A 157 -10.66 6.93 -4.85
N LYS A 158 -11.49 7.95 -5.08
CA LYS A 158 -11.01 9.34 -5.26
C LYS A 158 -10.85 10.01 -3.90
N VAL A 159 -9.74 10.70 -3.70
CA VAL A 159 -9.44 11.43 -2.45
C VAL A 159 -10.56 12.39 -2.07
N SER A 160 -11.12 13.14 -3.03
CA SER A 160 -12.25 14.05 -2.78
C SER A 160 -13.47 13.34 -2.17
N ASN A 161 -13.81 12.16 -2.69
CA ASN A 161 -14.96 11.39 -2.23
C ASN A 161 -14.67 10.72 -0.89
N PHE A 162 -13.45 10.22 -0.71
CA PHE A 162 -12.98 9.69 0.57
C PHE A 162 -13.13 10.75 1.67
N LEU A 163 -12.60 11.96 1.45
CA LEU A 163 -12.66 13.05 2.42
C LEU A 163 -14.09 13.51 2.68
N SER A 164 -14.95 13.59 1.65
CA SER A 164 -16.34 14.03 1.86
C SER A 164 -17.19 13.01 2.62
N ARG A 165 -16.83 11.72 2.58
CA ARG A 165 -17.56 10.63 3.23
C ARG A 165 -17.19 10.44 4.70
N PHE A 166 -16.08 11.00 5.18
CA PHE A 166 -15.68 10.98 6.59
C PHE A 166 -15.73 12.40 7.16
N LYS A 167 -16.77 12.72 7.95
CA LYS A 167 -16.89 14.03 8.61
C LYS A 167 -15.73 14.28 9.57
N SER A 168 -15.20 13.22 10.19
CA SER A 168 -13.87 13.17 10.79
C SER A 168 -13.28 11.77 10.58
N ILE A 169 -11.96 11.64 10.66
CA ILE A 169 -11.32 10.32 10.64
C ILE A 169 -11.72 9.52 11.88
N PRO A 170 -12.25 8.29 11.73
CA PRO A 170 -12.63 7.46 12.87
C PRO A 170 -11.42 7.02 13.68
N SER A 171 -11.61 6.79 14.98
CA SER A 171 -10.67 6.04 15.79
C SER A 171 -10.68 4.58 15.34
N ILE A 172 -9.51 4.06 15.00
CA ILE A 172 -9.32 2.66 14.57
C ILE A 172 -8.18 1.98 15.32
N ILE A 173 -7.75 2.55 16.45
CA ILE A 173 -6.68 1.98 17.28
C ILE A 173 -6.98 0.56 17.77
N GLY A 174 -8.26 0.20 17.90
CA GLY A 174 -8.72 -1.15 18.27
C GLY A 174 -9.19 -2.01 17.10
N LEU A 175 -8.98 -1.58 15.85
CA LEU A 175 -9.48 -2.27 14.65
C LEU A 175 -8.56 -3.42 14.23
N ASP A 176 -9.14 -4.53 13.78
CA ASP A 176 -8.44 -5.64 13.11
C ASP A 176 -8.68 -5.64 11.60
N SER A 177 -9.93 -5.41 11.18
CA SER A 177 -10.27 -5.27 9.77
C SER A 177 -11.49 -4.39 9.56
N LEU A 178 -11.46 -3.59 8.49
CA LEU A 178 -12.60 -2.80 8.01
C LEU A 178 -12.88 -3.12 6.54
N LYS A 179 -14.11 -3.48 6.23
CA LYS A 179 -14.63 -3.51 4.86
C LYS A 179 -15.75 -2.50 4.70
N VAL A 180 -15.67 -1.64 3.70
CA VAL A 180 -16.72 -0.68 3.36
C VAL A 180 -17.06 -0.82 1.88
N ALA A 181 -18.34 -1.02 1.56
CA ALA A 181 -18.80 -1.08 0.17
C ALA A 181 -20.17 -0.39 0.00
N GLY A 182 -20.39 0.21 -1.18
CA GLY A 182 -21.61 0.94 -1.50
C GLY A 182 -21.63 2.36 -0.91
N ASP A 183 -22.82 2.98 -0.90
CA ASP A 183 -23.00 4.38 -0.51
C ASP A 183 -23.03 4.58 1.02
N ALA A 184 -21.88 4.38 1.66
CA ALA A 184 -21.68 4.59 3.10
C ALA A 184 -21.07 5.97 3.40
N TRP A 185 -21.56 6.60 4.48
CA TRP A 185 -21.14 7.91 4.99
C TRP A 185 -20.92 7.83 6.49
N PHE A 186 -19.90 8.53 6.98
CA PHE A 186 -19.44 8.47 8.36
C PHE A 186 -19.55 9.85 9.02
N GLY A 187 -20.28 9.90 10.12
CA GLY A 187 -20.33 11.03 11.03
C GLY A 187 -18.99 11.35 11.72
N ALA A 188 -19.02 12.28 12.65
CA ALA A 188 -17.88 12.70 13.43
C ALA A 188 -17.65 11.79 14.65
N SER A 189 -16.40 11.70 15.11
CA SER A 189 -16.02 11.03 16.37
C SER A 189 -16.42 9.54 16.47
N ILE A 190 -16.45 8.83 15.35
CA ILE A 190 -16.73 7.39 15.29
C ILE A 190 -15.54 6.58 15.81
N THR A 191 -15.82 5.45 16.47
CA THR A 191 -14.82 4.45 16.90
C THR A 191 -15.12 3.08 16.30
N LEU A 192 -14.13 2.46 15.65
CA LEU A 192 -14.24 1.12 15.06
C LEU A 192 -13.28 0.15 15.77
N LYS A 193 -13.77 -1.03 16.14
CA LYS A 193 -12.99 -2.05 16.88
C LYS A 193 -13.21 -3.46 16.32
N GLY A 194 -12.19 -4.31 16.43
CA GLY A 194 -12.26 -5.70 15.98
C GLY A 194 -12.52 -5.80 14.48
N LYS A 195 -13.45 -6.66 14.07
CA LYS A 195 -13.79 -6.87 12.66
C LYS A 195 -15.09 -6.15 12.29
N VAL A 196 -15.00 -5.13 11.45
CA VAL A 196 -16.16 -4.32 11.02
C VAL A 196 -16.39 -4.44 9.53
N SER A 197 -17.65 -4.66 9.13
CA SER A 197 -18.09 -4.66 7.74
C SER A 197 -19.30 -3.76 7.57
N ILE A 198 -19.24 -2.79 6.66
CA ILE A 198 -20.32 -1.82 6.39
C ILE A 198 -20.60 -1.88 4.89
N VAL A 199 -21.71 -2.53 4.52
CA VAL A 199 -22.04 -2.80 3.11
C VAL A 199 -23.43 -2.27 2.81
N ALA A 200 -23.50 -1.11 2.16
CA ALA A 200 -24.77 -0.57 1.70
C ALA A 200 -25.26 -1.37 0.49
N LYS A 201 -26.48 -1.93 0.59
CA LYS A 201 -27.16 -2.60 -0.52
C LYS A 201 -27.33 -1.65 -1.72
N PRO A 202 -27.42 -2.14 -2.97
CA PRO A 202 -27.62 -1.29 -4.13
C PRO A 202 -28.82 -0.35 -3.97
N GLY A 203 -28.60 0.95 -4.18
CA GLY A 203 -29.63 1.99 -4.03
C GLY A 203 -29.93 2.40 -2.58
N ALA A 204 -29.34 1.75 -1.58
CA ALA A 204 -29.44 2.15 -0.18
C ALA A 204 -28.27 3.06 0.19
N LYS A 205 -28.53 4.00 1.10
CA LYS A 205 -27.53 4.86 1.73
C LYS A 205 -27.39 4.46 3.20
N LEU A 206 -26.16 4.29 3.67
CA LEU A 206 -25.85 4.08 5.08
C LEU A 206 -25.17 5.33 5.64
N GLU A 207 -25.73 5.88 6.71
CA GLU A 207 -25.14 7.01 7.43
C GLU A 207 -24.81 6.55 8.85
N ILE A 208 -23.53 6.39 9.16
CA ILE A 208 -23.06 6.06 10.50
C ILE A 208 -23.15 7.34 11.35
N PRO A 209 -23.92 7.36 12.45
CA PRO A 209 -24.16 8.58 13.21
C PRO A 209 -22.91 9.06 13.95
N ASP A 210 -22.91 10.36 14.31
CA ASP A 210 -21.86 10.97 15.11
C ASP A 210 -21.69 10.21 16.44
N GLY A 211 -20.44 9.94 16.84
CA GLY A 211 -20.11 9.26 18.10
C GLY A 211 -20.34 7.75 18.12
N ALA A 212 -20.74 7.12 17.01
CA ALA A 212 -20.99 5.69 16.97
C ALA A 212 -19.75 4.86 17.36
N VAL A 213 -19.98 3.80 18.13
CA VAL A 213 -18.95 2.81 18.49
C VAL A 213 -19.37 1.47 17.90
N ILE A 214 -18.61 0.99 16.91
CA ILE A 214 -18.91 -0.26 16.19
C ILE A 214 -17.80 -1.25 16.49
N ALA A 215 -18.14 -2.40 17.07
CA ALA A 215 -17.19 -3.44 17.43
C ALA A 215 -17.71 -4.81 16.96
N ASP A 216 -16.89 -5.55 16.21
CA ASP A 216 -17.17 -6.93 15.78
C ASP A 216 -18.57 -7.11 15.15
N LYS A 217 -18.93 -6.20 14.25
CA LYS A 217 -20.29 -6.07 13.70
C LYS A 217 -20.30 -5.90 12.19
N GLU A 218 -21.33 -6.46 11.57
CA GLU A 218 -21.68 -6.24 10.17
C GLU A 218 -22.93 -5.35 10.09
N ILE A 219 -22.90 -4.33 9.23
CA ILE A 219 -23.98 -3.37 9.01
C ILE A 219 -24.33 -3.39 7.52
N ASN A 220 -25.55 -3.85 7.20
CA ASN A 220 -26.04 -3.99 5.84
C ASN A 220 -27.25 -3.08 5.54
N GLU A 221 -27.95 -2.63 6.57
CA GLU A 221 -29.09 -1.73 6.48
C GLU A 221 -29.18 -0.77 7.68
N PRO A 222 -29.95 0.32 7.59
CA PRO A 222 -30.00 1.32 8.67
C PRO A 222 -30.45 0.77 10.03
N GLY A 223 -31.22 -0.33 10.05
CA GLY A 223 -31.64 -1.00 11.28
C GLY A 223 -30.51 -1.73 12.01
N ASP A 224 -29.38 -1.97 11.36
CA ASP A 224 -28.20 -2.60 11.96
C ASP A 224 -27.32 -1.60 12.72
N LEU A 225 -27.64 -0.30 12.73
CA LEU A 225 -26.83 0.73 13.41
C LEU A 225 -27.01 0.68 14.92
#